data_AF-A0A509LDU1-F1
#
_entry.id   AF-A0A509LDU1-F1
#
_cell.length_a   1.000
_cell.length_b   1.000
_cell.length_c   1.000
_cell.angle_alpha   90.00
_cell.angle_beta   90.00
_cell.angle_gamma   90.00
#
_symmetry.space_group_name_H-M   'P 1'
#
loop_
_entity.id
_entity.type
_entity.pdbx_description
1 polymer ?
#
loop_
_entity_poly.entity_id
_entity_poly.type
_entity_poly.pdbx_seq_one_letter_code
_entity_poly.pdbx_strand_id
1 'polypeptide(L)'
;ENNHLEEDILWSKDVAPLLKDIKSNVKEVCQYGYTEMVNNVIDHSESDILTIQLSVDYLNLKIQVSDSGIGIFEKIKTTLGLEHPKQAILELAKGKFTSDPENHSGEGIFFTSRVFDTFLIFSHQLRFIGFGNDDGFLFDERSDLPGTTVHMEIKKDSATLLKEIFDEYADPDKDPSFHKTRIPVELMQHEGESLLSRSQAKRLISRFDRFTEVILDFKDVTQIGQAFADEIFRVFTNKHPDVHLVTINTSTDVSNMIKRVQSTK
;
A
#
# COMPACT_ATOMS: atom_id res chain seq x y z
N GLU A 1 -10.37 -10.68 -23.06
CA GLU A 1 -8.97 -10.72 -23.55
C GLU A 1 -8.39 -9.33 -23.37
N ASN A 2 -7.16 -9.25 -22.87
CA ASN A 2 -6.49 -8.02 -22.45
C ASN A 2 -5.83 -7.23 -23.61
N ASN A 3 -6.43 -7.27 -24.82
CA ASN A 3 -5.91 -6.55 -25.98
C ASN A 3 -6.75 -5.30 -26.23
N HIS A 4 -6.15 -4.11 -26.14
CA HIS A 4 -6.81 -2.81 -26.35
C HIS A 4 -7.96 -2.51 -25.37
N LEU A 5 -7.81 -2.90 -24.10
CA LEU A 5 -8.75 -2.50 -23.06
C LEU A 5 -8.46 -1.06 -22.64
N GLU A 6 -9.53 -0.28 -22.50
CA GLU A 6 -9.52 1.05 -21.90
C GLU A 6 -10.41 0.97 -20.65
N GLU A 7 -9.82 1.21 -19.50
CA GLU A 7 -10.43 1.02 -18.19
C GLU A 7 -11.63 1.94 -17.97
N ASP A 8 -11.61 3.15 -18.53
CA ASP A 8 -12.70 4.12 -18.48
C ASP A 8 -13.91 3.65 -19.31
N ILE A 9 -13.66 3.01 -20.46
CA ILE A 9 -14.68 2.39 -21.30
C ILE A 9 -15.32 1.22 -20.54
N LEU A 10 -14.52 0.33 -19.94
CA LEU A 10 -15.04 -0.81 -19.17
C LEU A 10 -15.86 -0.32 -17.97
N TRP A 11 -15.36 0.68 -17.24
CA TRP A 11 -16.11 1.27 -16.13
C TRP A 11 -17.46 1.84 -16.59
N SER A 12 -17.45 2.68 -17.62
CA SER A 12 -18.67 3.38 -18.07
C SER A 12 -19.73 2.46 -18.65
N LYS A 13 -19.33 1.40 -19.36
CA LYS A 13 -20.24 0.44 -20.00
C LYS A 13 -20.74 -0.66 -19.07
N ASP A 14 -19.85 -1.24 -18.26
CA ASP A 14 -20.15 -2.50 -17.57
C ASP A 14 -20.40 -2.31 -16.07
N VAL A 15 -19.71 -1.36 -15.42
CA VAL A 15 -19.74 -1.21 -13.96
C VAL A 15 -20.64 -0.06 -13.51
N ALA A 16 -20.44 1.15 -14.05
CA ALA A 16 -21.16 2.35 -13.65
C ALA A 16 -22.70 2.24 -13.77
N PRO A 17 -23.29 1.53 -14.76
CA PRO A 17 -24.74 1.34 -14.85
C PRO A 17 -25.33 0.46 -13.76
N LEU A 18 -24.51 -0.38 -13.11
CA LEU A 18 -24.93 -1.24 -11.99
C LEU A 18 -24.95 -0.50 -10.65
N LEU A 19 -24.34 0.70 -10.58
CA LEU A 19 -24.17 1.50 -9.37
C LEU A 19 -25.02 2.78 -9.37
N LYS A 20 -26.21 2.76 -10.00
CA LYS A 20 -27.06 3.95 -10.17
C LYS A 20 -27.59 4.55 -8.86
N ASP A 21 -27.90 3.68 -7.89
CA ASP A 21 -28.51 4.08 -6.62
C ASP A 21 -27.48 4.24 -5.49
N ILE A 22 -26.19 4.24 -5.82
CA ILE A 22 -25.09 4.41 -4.87
C ILE A 22 -24.76 5.90 -4.72
N LYS A 23 -24.41 6.32 -3.49
CA LYS A 23 -23.98 7.70 -3.22
C LYS A 23 -22.81 8.09 -4.13
N SER A 24 -22.78 9.34 -4.57
CA SER A 24 -21.77 9.84 -5.51
C SER A 24 -20.35 9.66 -4.99
N ASN A 25 -20.09 9.97 -3.71
CA ASN A 25 -18.77 9.81 -3.10
C ASN A 25 -18.30 8.35 -3.12
N VAL A 26 -19.18 7.39 -2.79
CA VAL A 26 -18.86 5.96 -2.84
C VAL A 26 -18.60 5.50 -4.27
N LYS A 27 -19.38 6.01 -5.24
CA LYS A 27 -19.18 5.72 -6.67
C LYS A 27 -17.84 6.25 -7.17
N GLU A 28 -17.43 7.45 -6.76
CA GLU A 28 -16.12 8.04 -7.08
C GLU A 28 -14.97 7.20 -6.53
N VAL A 29 -15.06 6.74 -5.26
CA VAL A 29 -14.09 5.82 -4.67
C VAL A 29 -14.00 4.53 -5.48
N CYS A 30 -15.14 3.94 -5.82
CA CYS A 30 -15.21 2.71 -6.61
C CYS A 30 -14.62 2.89 -8.00
N GLN A 31 -14.90 4.01 -8.66
CA GLN A 31 -14.36 4.35 -9.97
C GLN A 31 -12.84 4.45 -9.91
N TYR A 32 -12.32 5.21 -8.95
CA TYR A 32 -10.89 5.40 -8.76
C TYR A 32 -10.17 4.07 -8.54
N GLY A 33 -10.60 3.28 -7.55
CA GLY A 33 -9.97 2.00 -7.26
C GLY A 33 -10.08 1.00 -8.42
N TYR A 34 -11.22 0.97 -9.10
CA TYR A 34 -11.41 0.13 -10.28
C TYR A 34 -10.40 0.48 -11.39
N THR A 35 -10.35 1.76 -11.79
CA THR A 35 -9.47 2.26 -12.85
C THR A 35 -8.01 1.97 -12.52
N GLU A 36 -7.56 2.30 -11.30
CA GLU A 36 -6.18 2.04 -10.88
C GLU A 36 -5.83 0.55 -10.92
N MET A 37 -6.73 -0.33 -10.46
CA MET A 37 -6.43 -1.77 -10.42
C MET A 37 -6.50 -2.41 -11.81
N VAL A 38 -7.40 -1.95 -12.68
CA VAL A 38 -7.47 -2.43 -14.06
C VAL A 38 -6.24 -1.98 -14.86
N ASN A 39 -5.80 -0.73 -14.72
CA ASN A 39 -4.57 -0.25 -15.35
C ASN A 39 -3.35 -1.04 -14.89
N ASN A 40 -3.22 -1.31 -13.58
CA ASN A 40 -2.15 -2.17 -13.09
C ASN A 40 -2.15 -3.57 -13.74
N VAL A 41 -3.33 -4.14 -14.02
CA VAL A 41 -3.41 -5.43 -14.72
C VAL A 41 -3.00 -5.27 -16.19
N ILE A 42 -3.51 -4.26 -16.89
CA ILE A 42 -3.19 -4.00 -18.31
C ILE A 42 -1.68 -3.80 -18.49
N ASP A 43 -1.07 -2.97 -17.65
CA ASP A 43 0.31 -2.48 -17.87
C ASP A 43 1.38 -3.40 -17.27
N HIS A 44 1.05 -4.16 -16.22
CA HIS A 44 2.08 -4.83 -15.41
C HIS A 44 1.88 -6.33 -15.20
N SER A 45 0.70 -6.89 -15.43
CA SER A 45 0.44 -8.30 -15.10
C SER A 45 1.10 -9.29 -16.07
N GLU A 46 1.30 -8.90 -17.34
CA GLU A 46 1.65 -9.81 -18.43
C GLU A 46 0.59 -10.91 -18.67
N SER A 47 -0.66 -10.67 -18.24
CA SER A 47 -1.77 -11.62 -18.37
C SER A 47 -2.67 -11.31 -19.57
N ASP A 48 -3.07 -12.36 -20.30
CA ASP A 48 -4.04 -12.27 -21.40
C ASP A 48 -5.49 -12.10 -20.92
N ILE A 49 -5.77 -12.43 -19.65
CA ILE A 49 -7.12 -12.49 -19.09
C ILE A 49 -7.19 -11.66 -17.81
N LEU A 50 -8.02 -10.62 -17.88
CA LEU A 50 -8.50 -9.85 -16.74
C LEU A 50 -9.89 -10.35 -16.34
N THR A 51 -10.09 -10.65 -15.06
CA THR A 51 -11.38 -10.97 -14.47
C THR A 51 -11.78 -9.89 -13.48
N ILE A 52 -12.98 -9.34 -13.67
CA ILE A 52 -13.57 -8.36 -12.76
C ILE A 52 -14.84 -8.96 -12.17
N GLN A 53 -14.97 -8.88 -10.85
CA GLN A 53 -16.20 -9.25 -10.15
C GLN A 53 -16.70 -8.06 -9.34
N LEU A 54 -17.92 -7.61 -9.63
CA LEU A 54 -18.66 -6.66 -8.82
C LEU A 54 -19.71 -7.42 -8.01
N SER A 55 -19.73 -7.21 -6.70
CA SER A 55 -20.78 -7.72 -5.80
C SER A 55 -21.38 -6.57 -5.02
N VAL A 56 -22.71 -6.48 -5.00
CA VAL A 56 -23.45 -5.43 -4.32
C VAL A 56 -24.47 -6.12 -3.41
N ASP A 57 -24.22 -6.13 -2.11
CA ASP A 57 -25.13 -6.69 -1.11
C ASP A 57 -25.99 -5.58 -0.47
N TYR A 58 -26.64 -5.80 0.66
CA TYR A 58 -27.45 -4.75 1.30
C TYR A 58 -26.60 -3.60 1.88
N LEU A 59 -25.43 -3.92 2.46
CA LEU A 59 -24.58 -3.00 3.21
C LEU A 59 -23.36 -2.53 2.42
N ASN A 60 -22.77 -3.42 1.63
CA ASN A 60 -21.45 -3.24 1.04
C ASN A 60 -21.46 -3.34 -0.48
N LEU A 61 -20.43 -2.73 -1.06
CA LEU A 61 -20.04 -2.86 -2.44
C LEU A 61 -18.63 -3.46 -2.45
N LYS A 62 -18.45 -4.54 -3.19
CA LYS A 62 -17.17 -5.25 -3.34
C LYS A 62 -16.76 -5.31 -4.80
N ILE A 63 -15.52 -4.95 -5.08
CA ILE A 63 -14.87 -5.07 -6.39
C ILE A 63 -13.68 -5.99 -6.21
N GLN A 64 -13.61 -7.02 -7.06
CA GLN A 64 -12.43 -7.86 -7.18
C GLN A 64 -11.87 -7.74 -8.59
N VAL A 65 -10.57 -7.50 -8.68
CA VAL A 65 -9.82 -7.43 -9.94
C VAL A 65 -8.75 -8.51 -9.89
N SER A 66 -8.77 -9.44 -10.85
CA SER A 66 -7.90 -10.62 -10.85
C SER A 66 -7.23 -10.80 -12.22
N ASP A 67 -5.95 -11.12 -12.20
CA ASP A 67 -5.14 -11.55 -13.35
C ASP A 67 -4.51 -12.92 -13.07
N SER A 68 -3.99 -13.57 -14.12
CA SER A 68 -3.25 -14.84 -14.00
C SER A 68 -1.78 -14.69 -14.42
N GLY A 69 -1.24 -13.48 -14.23
CA GLY A 69 0.08 -13.04 -14.65
C GLY A 69 1.22 -13.45 -13.71
N ILE A 70 2.32 -12.70 -13.76
CA ILE A 70 3.53 -12.93 -12.95
C ILE A 70 3.30 -12.80 -11.43
N GLY A 71 2.28 -12.03 -11.02
CA GLY A 71 2.04 -11.72 -9.62
C GLY A 71 2.82 -10.51 -9.13
N ILE A 72 2.13 -9.59 -8.45
CA ILE A 72 2.66 -8.29 -8.05
C ILE A 72 3.90 -8.37 -7.16
N PHE A 73 3.93 -9.29 -6.19
CA PHE A 73 5.07 -9.40 -5.27
C PHE A 73 6.32 -9.95 -5.96
N GLU A 74 6.15 -10.87 -6.91
CA GLU A 74 7.27 -11.41 -7.70
C GLU A 74 7.79 -10.36 -8.69
N LYS A 75 6.89 -9.58 -9.31
CA LYS A 75 7.25 -8.43 -10.15
C LYS A 75 8.08 -7.41 -9.39
N ILE A 76 7.60 -6.93 -8.23
CA ILE A 76 8.32 -5.97 -7.38
C ILE A 76 9.67 -6.53 -6.94
N LYS A 77 9.71 -7.79 -6.49
CA LYS A 77 10.96 -8.47 -6.11
C LYS A 77 11.97 -8.45 -7.24
N THR A 78 11.56 -8.83 -8.44
CA THR A 78 12.44 -8.90 -9.61
C THR A 78 12.93 -7.51 -10.00
N THR A 79 12.05 -6.51 -10.02
CA THR A 79 12.40 -5.12 -10.38
C THR A 79 13.37 -4.50 -9.38
N LEU A 80 13.23 -4.77 -8.08
CA LEU A 80 14.07 -4.19 -7.02
C LEU A 80 15.27 -5.08 -6.63
N GLY A 81 15.40 -6.27 -7.21
CA GLY A 81 16.43 -7.23 -6.83
C GLY A 81 16.32 -7.69 -5.37
N LEU A 82 15.10 -7.84 -4.85
CA LEU A 82 14.85 -8.26 -3.47
C LEU A 82 15.17 -9.74 -3.27
N GLU A 83 15.60 -10.11 -2.07
CA GLU A 83 15.94 -11.51 -1.76
C GLU A 83 14.69 -12.39 -1.69
N HIS A 84 13.59 -11.84 -1.15
CA HIS A 84 12.35 -12.57 -0.89
C HIS A 84 11.11 -11.78 -1.32
N PRO A 85 10.07 -12.42 -1.89
CA PRO A 85 8.87 -11.71 -2.34
C PRO A 85 8.13 -10.99 -1.21
N LYS A 86 8.24 -11.48 0.03
CA LYS A 86 7.65 -10.82 1.22
C LYS A 86 8.22 -9.42 1.47
N GLN A 87 9.45 -9.14 1.03
CA GLN A 87 10.02 -7.79 1.12
C GLN A 87 9.28 -6.79 0.23
N ALA A 88 8.63 -7.26 -0.84
CA ALA A 88 7.82 -6.40 -1.72
C ALA A 88 6.61 -5.78 -1.01
N ILE A 89 6.08 -6.43 0.04
CA ILE A 89 4.94 -5.94 0.82
C ILE A 89 5.28 -4.57 1.45
N LEU A 90 6.48 -4.46 2.01
CA LEU A 90 6.97 -3.20 2.57
C LEU A 90 7.12 -2.14 1.48
N GLU A 91 7.65 -2.51 0.32
CA GLU A 91 7.86 -1.57 -0.77
C GLU A 91 6.54 -1.03 -1.34
N LEU A 92 5.50 -1.87 -1.36
CA LEU A 92 4.14 -1.48 -1.71
C LEU A 92 3.51 -0.58 -0.64
N ALA A 93 3.69 -0.89 0.64
CA ALA A 93 3.18 -0.08 1.76
C ALA A 93 3.76 1.34 1.80
N LYS A 94 5.03 1.51 1.41
CA LYS A 94 5.70 2.82 1.31
C LYS A 94 5.06 3.73 0.25
N GLY A 95 4.54 3.17 -0.84
CA GLY A 95 4.11 3.91 -2.02
C GLY A 95 5.26 4.39 -2.91
N LYS A 96 4.94 5.23 -3.91
CA LYS A 96 5.89 5.78 -4.91
C LYS A 96 6.77 4.71 -5.57
N PHE A 97 6.17 3.59 -5.91
CA PHE A 97 6.85 2.51 -6.60
C PHE A 97 6.12 2.18 -7.89
N THR A 98 6.88 2.14 -8.98
CA THR A 98 6.45 1.64 -10.28
C THR A 98 7.65 0.99 -10.96
N SER A 99 7.40 -0.06 -11.76
CA SER A 99 8.39 -0.62 -12.67
C SER A 99 8.56 0.18 -13.95
N ASP A 100 7.67 1.13 -14.22
CA ASP A 100 7.67 2.01 -15.38
C ASP A 100 7.40 3.47 -14.95
N PRO A 101 8.45 4.22 -14.56
CA PRO A 101 8.34 5.60 -14.10
C PRO A 101 8.12 6.62 -15.21
N GLU A 102 8.26 6.25 -16.49
CA GLU A 102 7.99 7.16 -17.60
C GLU A 102 6.48 7.31 -17.84
N ASN A 103 5.71 6.24 -17.57
CA ASN A 103 4.27 6.21 -17.79
C ASN A 103 3.43 6.24 -16.50
N HIS A 104 4.00 5.91 -15.33
CA HIS A 104 3.26 5.82 -14.07
C HIS A 104 3.94 6.54 -12.91
N SER A 105 3.13 7.11 -12.00
CA SER A 105 3.63 7.73 -10.76
C SER A 105 3.95 6.71 -9.65
N GLY A 106 3.37 5.51 -9.73
CA GLY A 106 3.49 4.49 -8.68
C GLY A 106 2.69 4.78 -7.41
N GLU A 107 1.58 5.52 -7.56
CA GLU A 107 0.75 6.00 -6.46
C GLU A 107 -0.61 5.27 -6.35
N GLY A 108 -1.07 4.66 -7.44
CA GLY A 108 -2.40 4.06 -7.56
C GLY A 108 -2.79 3.09 -6.44
N ILE A 109 -1.95 2.08 -6.22
CA ILE A 109 -2.17 1.10 -5.14
C ILE A 109 -2.11 1.78 -3.77
N PHE A 110 -1.21 2.74 -3.58
CA PHE A 110 -1.05 3.42 -2.30
C PHE A 110 -2.33 4.14 -1.88
N PHE A 111 -2.92 4.94 -2.77
CA PHE A 111 -4.16 5.65 -2.50
C PHE A 111 -5.33 4.67 -2.45
N THR A 112 -5.47 3.77 -3.41
CA THR A 112 -6.56 2.77 -3.42
C THR A 112 -6.60 1.98 -2.10
N SER A 113 -5.44 1.60 -1.56
CA SER A 113 -5.35 0.85 -0.30
C SER A 113 -5.78 1.61 0.96
N ARG A 114 -6.09 2.90 0.86
CA ARG A 114 -6.48 3.80 1.96
C ARG A 114 -7.90 4.35 1.83
N VAL A 115 -8.52 4.24 0.66
CA VAL A 115 -9.84 4.84 0.40
C VAL A 115 -10.97 3.82 0.65
N PHE A 116 -10.68 2.52 0.53
CA PHE A 116 -11.64 1.45 0.81
C PHE A 116 -11.61 1.07 2.30
N ASP A 117 -12.77 0.67 2.83
CA ASP A 117 -12.88 0.14 4.21
C ASP A 117 -12.09 -1.17 4.34
N THR A 118 -12.10 -1.98 3.27
CA THR A 118 -11.27 -3.17 3.16
C THR A 118 -10.53 -3.19 1.83
N PHE A 119 -9.21 -3.32 1.91
CA PHE A 119 -8.33 -3.51 0.76
C PHE A 119 -7.39 -4.68 1.00
N LEU A 120 -7.31 -5.61 0.04
CA LEU A 120 -6.45 -6.78 0.12
C LEU A 120 -5.83 -7.05 -1.25
N ILE A 121 -4.61 -7.52 -1.24
CA ILE A 121 -3.95 -8.07 -2.42
C ILE A 121 -3.54 -9.48 -2.08
N PHE A 122 -3.94 -10.45 -2.90
CA PHE A 122 -3.46 -11.82 -2.87
C PHE A 122 -2.63 -12.08 -4.11
N SER A 123 -1.46 -12.65 -3.96
CA SER A 123 -0.64 -13.11 -5.09
C SER A 123 0.23 -14.26 -4.61
N HIS A 124 0.09 -15.41 -5.26
CA HIS A 124 0.66 -16.66 -4.78
C HIS A 124 0.29 -16.94 -3.30
N GLN A 125 1.28 -17.20 -2.46
CA GLN A 125 1.12 -17.46 -1.02
C GLN A 125 1.18 -16.19 -0.16
N LEU A 126 1.33 -15.02 -0.78
CA LEU A 126 1.48 -13.76 -0.07
C LEU A 126 0.19 -12.95 -0.13
N ARG A 127 0.01 -12.17 0.93
CA ARG A 127 -1.07 -11.19 1.02
C ARG A 127 -0.56 -9.86 1.55
N PHE A 128 -1.13 -8.78 1.03
CA PHE A 128 -1.04 -7.46 1.62
C PHE A 128 -2.43 -7.03 2.09
N ILE A 129 -2.48 -6.47 3.28
CA ILE A 129 -3.69 -5.93 3.89
C ILE A 129 -3.50 -4.40 3.91
N GLY A 130 -4.40 -3.70 3.23
CA GLY A 130 -4.41 -2.24 3.18
C GLY A 130 -4.81 -1.60 4.50
N PHE A 131 -4.91 -0.28 4.48
CA PHE A 131 -5.16 0.56 5.65
C PHE A 131 -6.67 0.75 5.82
N GLY A 132 -7.18 0.63 7.06
CA GLY A 132 -8.63 0.75 7.36
C GLY A 132 -9.34 -0.57 7.68
N ASN A 133 -8.64 -1.70 7.59
CA ASN A 133 -9.13 -3.03 7.97
C ASN A 133 -9.20 -3.21 9.50
N ASP A 134 -10.11 -2.50 10.17
CA ASP A 134 -10.31 -2.61 11.63
C ASP A 134 -11.07 -3.88 12.04
N ASP A 135 -11.82 -4.49 11.10
CA ASP A 135 -12.56 -5.71 11.34
C ASP A 135 -11.72 -6.94 10.93
N GLY A 136 -11.44 -7.81 11.90
CA GLY A 136 -10.60 -9.01 11.79
C GLY A 136 -11.13 -10.06 10.82
N PHE A 137 -11.11 -9.77 9.53
CA PHE A 137 -11.45 -10.72 8.48
C PHE A 137 -10.41 -11.85 8.44
N LEU A 138 -10.86 -13.03 8.88
CA LEU A 138 -10.18 -14.28 8.63
C LEU A 138 -10.49 -14.70 7.19
N PHE A 139 -9.54 -14.49 6.29
CA PHE A 139 -9.57 -15.15 4.99
C PHE A 139 -8.87 -16.49 5.10
N ASP A 140 -9.58 -17.55 4.69
CA ASP A 140 -9.01 -18.89 4.56
C ASP A 140 -7.76 -18.84 3.68
N GLU A 141 -6.74 -19.64 4.03
CA GLU A 141 -5.57 -19.86 3.20
C GLU A 141 -6.03 -20.32 1.81
N ARG A 142 -5.94 -19.41 0.83
CA ARG A 142 -6.16 -19.78 -0.56
C ARG A 142 -4.97 -20.62 -1.02
N SER A 143 -5.27 -21.64 -1.82
CA SER A 143 -4.27 -22.35 -2.63
C SER A 143 -3.38 -21.34 -3.36
N ASP A 144 -2.12 -21.69 -3.61
CA ASP A 144 -1.19 -20.90 -4.43
C ASP A 144 -1.82 -20.66 -5.83
N LEU A 145 -2.44 -19.49 -5.99
CA LEU A 145 -3.09 -19.08 -7.22
C LEU A 145 -2.14 -18.15 -7.98
N PRO A 146 -1.88 -18.42 -9.28
CA PRO A 146 -1.02 -17.58 -10.10
C PRO A 146 -1.63 -16.19 -10.28
N GLY A 147 -0.77 -15.20 -10.51
CA GLY A 147 -1.17 -13.81 -10.76
C GLY A 147 -1.46 -13.01 -9.49
N THR A 148 -2.29 -11.98 -9.65
CA THR A 148 -2.70 -11.09 -8.57
C THR A 148 -4.22 -11.03 -8.50
N THR A 149 -4.75 -10.97 -7.29
CA THR A 149 -6.15 -10.65 -7.02
C THR A 149 -6.22 -9.52 -6.00
N VAL A 150 -6.80 -8.41 -6.41
CA VAL A 150 -7.09 -7.27 -5.54
C VAL A 150 -8.55 -7.31 -5.13
N HIS A 151 -8.80 -7.23 -3.84
CA HIS A 151 -10.13 -7.13 -3.25
C HIS A 151 -10.31 -5.75 -2.63
N MET A 152 -11.40 -5.08 -2.99
CA MET A 152 -11.74 -3.74 -2.53
C MET A 152 -13.19 -3.75 -2.06
N GLU A 153 -13.45 -3.34 -0.82
CA GLU A 153 -14.79 -3.30 -0.24
C GLU A 153 -15.03 -1.97 0.49
N ILE A 154 -16.21 -1.42 0.27
CA ILE A 154 -16.67 -0.16 0.89
C ILE A 154 -18.16 -0.25 1.23
N LYS A 155 -18.53 0.29 2.40
CA LYS A 155 -19.91 0.44 2.82
C LYS A 155 -20.63 1.43 1.92
N LYS A 156 -21.86 1.11 1.52
CA LYS A 156 -22.68 1.98 0.67
C LYS A 156 -23.02 3.31 1.30
N ASP A 157 -23.04 3.38 2.63
CA ASP A 157 -23.31 4.58 3.38
C ASP A 157 -22.05 5.33 3.83
N SER A 158 -20.85 4.84 3.46
CA SER A 158 -19.56 5.42 3.82
C SER A 158 -19.51 6.93 3.57
N ALA A 159 -18.92 7.63 4.53
CA ALA A 159 -18.67 9.07 4.47
C ALA A 159 -17.33 9.40 3.78
N THR A 160 -16.52 8.39 3.41
CA THR A 160 -15.20 8.59 2.81
C THR A 160 -15.29 9.48 1.57
N LEU A 161 -14.45 10.50 1.54
CA LEU A 161 -14.24 11.37 0.39
C LEU A 161 -12.84 11.13 -0.17
N LEU A 162 -12.76 10.76 -1.44
CA LEU A 162 -11.48 10.51 -2.12
C LEU A 162 -10.52 11.69 -1.98
N LYS A 163 -11.05 12.92 -2.07
CA LYS A 163 -10.30 14.16 -1.88
C LYS A 163 -9.62 14.26 -0.51
N GLU A 164 -10.27 13.84 0.57
CA GLU A 164 -9.68 13.93 1.92
C GLU A 164 -8.45 13.02 2.05
N ILE A 165 -8.48 11.84 1.43
CA ILE A 165 -7.32 10.94 1.39
C ILE A 165 -6.21 11.54 0.52
N PHE A 166 -6.53 12.13 -0.64
CA PHE A 166 -5.52 12.82 -1.44
C PHE A 166 -4.88 13.98 -0.67
N ASP A 167 -5.68 14.88 -0.08
CA ASP A 167 -5.18 16.02 0.69
C ASP A 167 -4.34 15.59 1.91
N GLU A 168 -4.55 14.39 2.45
CA GLU A 168 -3.75 13.87 3.56
C GLU A 168 -2.30 13.56 3.14
N TYR A 169 -2.08 13.11 1.91
CA TYR A 169 -0.79 12.58 1.45
C TYR A 169 -0.14 13.39 0.33
N ALA A 170 -0.93 14.12 -0.45
CA ALA A 170 -0.53 14.90 -1.60
C ALA A 170 -0.94 16.37 -1.45
N ASP A 171 -0.07 17.25 -1.94
CA ASP A 171 -0.28 18.69 -1.98
C ASP A 171 0.24 19.19 -3.33
N PRO A 172 -0.61 19.70 -4.23
CA PRO A 172 -0.19 20.21 -5.54
C PRO A 172 0.83 21.36 -5.47
N ASP A 173 0.89 22.07 -4.34
CA ASP A 173 1.81 23.19 -4.13
C ASP A 173 3.17 22.74 -3.56
N LYS A 174 3.35 21.44 -3.29
CA LYS A 174 4.63 20.85 -2.86
C LYS A 174 5.32 20.11 -4.01
N ASP A 175 6.65 20.10 -3.95
CA ASP A 175 7.49 19.23 -4.80
C ASP A 175 8.31 18.30 -3.89
N PRO A 176 8.07 16.97 -3.93
CA PRO A 176 7.06 16.29 -4.74
C PRO A 176 5.63 16.52 -4.22
N SER A 177 4.62 16.41 -5.10
CA SER A 177 3.23 16.64 -4.71
C SER A 177 2.73 15.61 -3.69
N PHE A 178 2.78 14.31 -4.03
CA PHE A 178 2.70 13.25 -3.04
C PHE A 178 3.92 13.35 -2.14
N HIS A 179 3.80 13.76 -0.89
CA HIS A 179 4.96 14.15 -0.07
C HIS A 179 5.05 13.40 1.24
N LYS A 180 3.98 12.70 1.62
CA LYS A 180 3.86 12.04 2.92
C LYS A 180 3.58 10.56 2.76
N THR A 181 4.09 9.71 3.66
CA THR A 181 3.72 8.29 3.73
C THR A 181 3.59 7.82 5.17
N ARG A 182 2.77 6.80 5.40
CA ARG A 182 2.63 6.12 6.70
C ARG A 182 2.92 4.65 6.53
N ILE A 183 3.90 4.16 7.29
CA ILE A 183 4.44 2.80 7.16
C ILE A 183 4.24 2.07 8.49
N PRO A 184 3.45 0.98 8.51
CA PRO A 184 3.39 0.07 9.64
C PRO A 184 4.72 -0.66 9.79
N VAL A 185 5.41 -0.41 10.89
CA VAL A 185 6.74 -0.98 11.16
C VAL A 185 6.64 -2.49 11.43
N GLU A 186 5.49 -2.98 11.88
CA GLU A 186 5.21 -4.42 12.03
C GLU A 186 5.43 -5.23 10.73
N LEU A 187 5.28 -4.61 9.55
CA LEU A 187 5.55 -5.28 8.26
C LEU A 187 7.01 -5.71 8.12
N MET A 188 7.92 -5.13 8.91
CA MET A 188 9.32 -5.52 8.98
C MET A 188 9.54 -6.79 9.82
N GLN A 189 8.59 -7.16 10.69
CA GLN A 189 8.70 -8.34 11.55
C GLN A 189 8.39 -9.59 10.71
N HIS A 190 9.43 -10.35 10.39
CA HIS A 190 9.30 -11.65 9.73
C HIS A 190 9.29 -12.75 10.80
N GLU A 191 8.25 -13.58 10.88
CA GLU A 191 8.25 -14.81 11.71
C GLU A 191 8.70 -14.61 13.18
N GLY A 192 8.34 -13.47 13.80
CA GLY A 192 8.74 -13.17 15.19
C GLY A 192 10.14 -12.57 15.34
N GLU A 193 10.82 -12.22 14.24
CA GLU A 193 12.09 -11.49 14.29
C GLU A 193 11.94 -10.15 15.02
N SER A 194 12.88 -9.93 15.95
CA SER A 194 13.04 -8.63 16.57
C SER A 194 13.74 -7.66 15.60
N LEU A 195 13.34 -6.39 15.63
CA LEU A 195 13.91 -5.31 14.82
C LEU A 195 15.22 -4.82 15.44
N LEU A 196 16.30 -5.59 15.27
CA LEU A 196 17.56 -5.37 15.98
C LEU A 196 18.67 -4.76 15.12
N SER A 197 18.70 -5.10 13.83
CA SER A 197 19.87 -4.91 12.97
C SER A 197 19.83 -3.62 12.14
N ARG A 198 21.01 -3.12 11.76
CA ARG A 198 21.14 -2.01 10.80
C ARG A 198 20.64 -2.37 9.40
N SER A 199 20.77 -3.64 8.98
CA SER A 199 20.30 -4.07 7.66
C SER A 199 18.77 -4.00 7.57
N GLN A 200 18.06 -4.39 8.64
CA GLN A 200 16.61 -4.18 8.74
C GLN A 200 16.25 -2.68 8.65
N ALA A 201 16.95 -1.82 9.39
CA ALA A 201 16.72 -0.37 9.33
C ALA A 201 16.96 0.20 7.94
N LYS A 202 18.04 -0.20 7.25
CA LYS A 202 18.35 0.23 5.87
C LYS A 202 17.27 -0.18 4.88
N ARG A 203 16.71 -1.38 5.02
CA ARG A 203 15.56 -1.82 4.20
C ARG A 203 14.33 -0.96 4.48
N LEU A 204 14.04 -0.66 5.75
CA LEU A 204 12.92 0.21 6.11
C LEU A 204 13.06 1.60 5.49
N ILE A 205 14.19 2.28 5.69
CA ILE A 205 14.39 3.67 5.24
C ILE A 205 14.67 3.83 3.74
N SER A 206 14.85 2.73 3.01
CA SER A 206 15.03 2.78 1.56
C SER A 206 13.86 3.51 0.90
N ARG A 207 14.17 4.49 0.04
CA ARG A 207 13.24 5.39 -0.67
C ARG A 207 12.53 6.43 0.19
N PHE A 208 12.90 6.60 1.47
CA PHE A 208 12.33 7.67 2.31
C PHE A 208 12.69 9.06 1.82
N ASP A 209 13.83 9.19 1.13
CA ASP A 209 14.29 10.40 0.45
C ASP A 209 13.37 10.88 -0.68
N ARG A 210 12.37 10.07 -1.07
CA ARG A 210 11.31 10.47 -2.00
C ARG A 210 10.15 11.20 -1.33
N PHE A 211 10.15 11.35 -0.01
CA PHE A 211 9.08 11.97 0.78
C PHE A 211 9.66 13.12 1.61
N THR A 212 8.85 14.15 1.87
CA THR A 212 9.23 15.19 2.84
C THR A 212 8.78 14.81 4.25
N GLU A 213 7.79 13.91 4.39
CA GLU A 213 7.31 13.44 5.68
C GLU A 213 7.09 11.91 5.67
N VAL A 214 7.64 11.22 6.66
CA VAL A 214 7.46 9.77 6.83
C VAL A 214 7.00 9.48 8.24
N ILE A 215 5.79 8.92 8.35
CA ILE A 215 5.23 8.45 9.61
C ILE A 215 5.55 6.97 9.77
N LEU A 216 6.31 6.64 10.81
CA LEU A 216 6.55 5.28 11.25
C LEU A 216 5.52 4.91 12.32
N ASP A 217 4.66 3.97 11.98
CA ASP A 217 3.64 3.45 12.88
C ASP A 217 4.16 2.19 13.59
N PHE A 218 4.38 2.31 14.89
CA PHE A 218 4.90 1.25 15.74
C PHE A 218 3.81 0.42 16.43
N LYS A 219 2.55 0.50 15.96
CA LYS A 219 1.49 -0.41 16.39
C LYS A 219 1.99 -1.85 16.27
N ASP A 220 1.73 -2.65 17.30
CA ASP A 220 2.15 -4.05 17.44
C ASP A 220 3.67 -4.32 17.48
N VAL A 221 4.50 -3.27 17.53
CA VAL A 221 5.96 -3.37 17.75
C VAL A 221 6.28 -3.11 19.22
N THR A 222 6.66 -4.17 19.94
CA THR A 222 6.95 -4.09 21.38
C THR A 222 8.30 -3.47 21.68
N GLN A 223 9.34 -3.77 20.89
CA GLN A 223 10.71 -3.31 21.11
C GLN A 223 11.50 -3.17 19.80
N ILE A 224 12.52 -2.32 19.82
CA ILE A 224 13.52 -2.19 18.76
C ILE A 224 14.93 -2.19 19.35
N GLY A 225 15.90 -2.74 18.62
CA GLY A 225 17.30 -2.77 19.02
C GLY A 225 18.01 -1.44 18.76
N GLN A 226 19.09 -1.22 19.51
CA GLN A 226 19.88 0.02 19.40
C GLN A 226 20.41 0.26 17.99
N ALA A 227 20.90 -0.77 17.30
CA ALA A 227 21.49 -0.60 15.97
C ALA A 227 20.43 -0.24 14.92
N PHE A 228 19.22 -0.79 15.03
CA PHE A 228 18.07 -0.43 14.22
C PHE A 228 17.66 1.02 14.47
N ALA A 229 17.47 1.41 15.73
CA ALA A 229 17.06 2.76 16.10
C ALA A 229 18.12 3.82 15.70
N ASP A 230 19.41 3.53 15.92
CA ASP A 230 20.53 4.41 15.59
C ASP A 230 20.58 4.75 14.10
N GLU A 231 20.37 3.75 13.24
CA GLU A 231 20.38 3.94 11.79
C GLU A 231 19.24 4.85 11.33
N ILE A 232 18.02 4.67 11.88
CA ILE A 232 16.83 5.43 11.46
C ILE A 232 16.83 6.84 12.06
N PHE A 233 16.97 6.95 13.38
CA PHE A 233 16.66 8.19 14.10
C PHE A 233 17.86 9.11 14.31
N ARG A 234 19.09 8.63 14.03
CA ARG A 234 20.31 9.43 14.09
C ARG A 234 21.04 9.47 12.74
N VAL A 235 21.35 8.32 12.15
CA VAL A 235 22.17 8.29 10.92
C VAL A 235 21.38 8.82 9.72
N PHE A 236 20.17 8.31 9.49
CA PHE A 236 19.34 8.72 8.36
C PHE A 236 18.88 10.18 8.50
N THR A 237 18.35 10.57 9.66
CA THR A 237 17.91 11.96 9.92
C THR A 237 19.04 12.97 9.73
N ASN A 238 20.27 12.66 10.16
CA ASN A 238 21.43 13.54 9.93
C ASN A 238 21.83 13.63 8.46
N LYS A 239 21.61 12.56 7.67
CA LYS A 239 21.92 12.53 6.23
C LYS A 239 20.82 13.14 5.37
N HIS A 240 19.58 13.10 5.83
CA HIS A 240 18.39 13.54 5.12
C HIS A 240 17.58 14.52 5.99
N PRO A 241 18.12 15.72 6.28
CA PRO A 241 17.47 16.70 7.17
C PRO A 241 16.15 17.21 6.60
N ASP A 242 15.94 17.09 5.28
CA ASP A 242 14.72 17.51 4.58
C ASP A 242 13.57 16.50 4.73
N VAL A 243 13.85 15.30 5.25
CA VAL A 243 12.84 14.25 5.49
C VAL A 243 12.42 14.29 6.97
N HIS A 244 11.21 14.77 7.23
CA HIS A 244 10.64 14.80 8.56
C HIS A 244 10.15 13.41 8.98
N LEU A 245 10.88 12.76 9.89
CA LEU A 245 10.45 11.48 10.47
C LEU A 245 9.56 11.71 11.70
N VAL A 246 8.36 11.16 11.65
CA VAL A 246 7.38 11.17 12.75
C VAL A 246 7.14 9.75 13.21
N THR A 247 6.97 9.54 14.52
CA THR A 247 6.61 8.23 15.08
C THR A 247 5.26 8.28 15.77
N ILE A 248 4.45 7.24 15.57
CA ILE A 248 3.15 7.06 16.24
C ILE A 248 3.04 5.66 16.84
N ASN A 249 2.10 5.49 17.77
CA ASN A 249 1.79 4.20 18.42
C ASN A 249 3.02 3.47 19.02
N THR A 250 4.03 4.21 19.48
CA THR A 250 5.23 3.62 20.08
C THR A 250 4.94 3.01 21.45
N SER A 251 5.43 1.81 21.70
CA SER A 251 5.54 1.28 23.07
C SER A 251 6.50 2.12 23.92
N THR A 252 6.43 1.96 25.25
CA THR A 252 7.39 2.58 26.19
C THR A 252 8.84 2.24 25.83
N ASP A 253 9.12 0.97 25.50
CA ASP A 253 10.48 0.51 25.19
C ASP A 253 10.98 1.07 23.85
N VAL A 254 10.11 1.14 22.84
CA VAL A 254 10.41 1.80 21.57
C VAL A 254 10.73 3.27 21.79
N SER A 255 9.87 4.00 22.50
CA SER A 255 10.06 5.43 22.79
C SER A 255 11.37 5.69 23.54
N ASN A 256 11.70 4.86 24.54
CA ASN A 256 12.93 4.96 25.30
C ASN A 256 14.17 4.72 24.43
N MET A 257 14.13 3.72 23.54
CA MET A 257 15.24 3.44 22.63
C MET A 257 15.47 4.58 21.64
N ILE A 258 14.40 5.15 21.07
CA ILE A 258 14.48 6.30 20.15
C ILE A 258 15.14 7.50 20.86
N LYS A 259 14.66 7.86 22.05
CA LYS A 259 15.23 8.95 22.86
C LYS A 259 16.71 8.72 23.17
N ARG A 260 17.08 7.49 23.51
CA ARG A 260 18.46 7.11 23.81
C ARG A 260 19.38 7.37 22.63
N VAL A 261 19.04 6.89 21.43
CA VAL A 261 19.91 7.09 20.25
C VAL A 261 19.95 8.55 19.79
N GLN A 262 18.87 9.30 19.93
CA GLN A 262 18.84 10.74 19.61
C GLN A 262 19.66 11.59 20.60
N SER A 263 19.77 11.16 21.86
CA SER A 263 20.61 11.83 22.87
C SER A 263 22.11 11.56 22.71
N THR A 264 22.47 10.57 21.89
CA THR A 264 23.86 10.17 21.66
C THR A 264 24.44 11.03 20.52
N LYS A 265 25.47 11.83 20.84
CA LYS A 265 26.20 12.66 19.84
C LYS A 265 26.93 11.80 18.82
#